data_AF-A0AAV1APY2-F1
#
_entry.id   AF-A0AAV1APY2-F1
#
_cell.length_a   1.000
_cell.length_b   1.000
_cell.length_c   1.000
_cell.angle_alpha   90.00
_cell.angle_beta   90.00
_cell.angle_gamma   90.00
#
_symmetry.space_group_name_H-M   'P 1'
#
loop_
_entity.id
_entity.type
_entity.pdbx_description
1 polymer ?
#
loop_
_entity_poly.entity_id
_entity_poly.type
_entity_poly.pdbx_seq_one_letter_code
_entity_poly.pdbx_strand_id
1 'polypeptide(L)'
;MIQNYKRNSSFFVLLQSLLLIKPEGDGFYALFKCVFPILKAGLESLVNGGDVLLDEFNSEMLRSALMSAESSGNQLDYSKIKDLFVFFASSKFKHAFHKHLHFLAEQCSVSPTRILSKFLTDEGVPTAVQVESLQCYASLCSLSQDKWQAKILAKFPSILVPLAGDDQTIRVASMKCIDELRALWCRIERSGKNNGNNTTWFHFLGELILLLVQQKKPILSDKKFLPSLFASTLGSSCHNILVPQNMENRFDQPTKERILEFILGSALKFSNYGKLMNLSLLKGVGYAIIHHNIAPVLSRSMKQYYDDRSKSSQKFSNTRTQIMCLLLESCVMSSPSGGIDL
;
A
#
# COMPACT_ATOMS: atom_id res chain seq x y z
N MET A 1 3.17 -37.78 19.81
CA MET A 1 1.83 -37.57 19.19
C MET A 1 0.73 -37.18 20.19
N ILE A 2 0.42 -37.99 21.21
CA ILE A 2 -0.74 -37.75 22.10
C ILE A 2 -0.64 -36.48 22.97
N GLN A 3 0.56 -36.16 23.50
CA GLN A 3 0.77 -34.90 24.26
C GLN A 3 0.63 -33.64 23.39
N ASN A 4 1.02 -33.70 22.11
CA ASN A 4 0.90 -32.57 21.17
C ASN A 4 -0.55 -32.33 20.75
N TYR A 5 -1.35 -33.39 20.59
CA TYR A 5 -2.79 -33.28 20.30
C TYR A 5 -3.54 -32.60 21.46
N LYS A 6 -3.20 -32.96 22.71
CA LYS A 6 -3.74 -32.31 23.92
C LYS A 6 -3.38 -30.81 23.99
N ARG A 7 -2.14 -30.45 23.62
CA ARG A 7 -1.66 -29.06 23.66
C ARG A 7 -2.31 -28.18 22.58
N ASN A 8 -2.52 -28.72 21.38
CA ASN A 8 -3.29 -28.08 20.30
C ASN A 8 -4.76 -27.88 20.69
N SER A 9 -5.41 -28.91 21.22
CA SER A 9 -6.80 -28.81 21.71
C SER A 9 -6.92 -27.79 22.84
N SER A 10 -5.98 -27.74 23.79
CA SER A 10 -5.97 -26.76 24.89
C SER A 10 -5.88 -25.32 24.40
N PHE A 11 -5.11 -25.07 23.34
CA PHE A 11 -4.93 -23.76 22.72
C PHE A 11 -6.23 -23.24 22.09
N PHE A 12 -6.85 -24.08 21.26
CA PHE A 12 -8.12 -23.77 20.62
C PHE A 12 -9.26 -23.70 21.64
N VAL A 13 -9.26 -24.55 22.66
CA VAL A 13 -10.21 -24.48 23.78
C VAL A 13 -10.01 -23.21 24.60
N LEU A 14 -8.78 -22.75 24.86
CA LEU A 14 -8.53 -21.47 25.54
C LEU A 14 -9.04 -20.30 24.71
N LEU A 15 -8.74 -20.29 23.41
CA LEU A 15 -9.18 -19.26 22.47
C LEU A 15 -10.72 -19.26 22.35
N GLN A 16 -11.33 -20.43 22.23
CA GLN A 16 -12.78 -20.62 22.18
C GLN A 16 -13.46 -20.27 23.51
N SER A 17 -12.84 -20.61 24.66
CA SER A 17 -13.33 -20.25 26.00
C SER A 17 -13.26 -18.75 26.23
N LEU A 18 -12.18 -18.09 25.80
CA LEU A 18 -12.03 -16.64 25.83
C LEU A 18 -13.07 -15.90 24.98
N LEU A 19 -13.56 -16.55 23.92
CA LEU A 19 -14.56 -16.02 23.01
C LEU A 19 -16.00 -16.36 23.44
N LEU A 20 -16.19 -17.43 24.22
CA LEU A 20 -17.47 -17.85 24.81
C LEU A 20 -17.79 -17.10 26.11
N ILE A 21 -16.77 -16.78 26.92
CA ILE A 21 -16.92 -15.85 28.02
C ILE A 21 -17.19 -14.50 27.38
N LYS A 22 -18.46 -14.06 27.36
CA LYS A 22 -18.86 -12.67 27.06
C LYS A 22 -18.52 -11.83 28.28
N PRO A 23 -17.32 -11.26 28.41
CA PRO A 23 -16.94 -10.55 29.62
C PRO A 23 -17.57 -9.17 29.48
N GLU A 24 -18.42 -8.79 30.41
CA GLU A 24 -19.02 -7.46 30.40
C GLU A 24 -17.92 -6.38 30.54
N GLY A 25 -17.96 -5.35 29.69
CA GLY A 25 -17.03 -4.21 29.72
C GLY A 25 -15.58 -4.51 29.31
N ASP A 26 -14.62 -3.94 30.04
CA ASP A 26 -13.17 -3.99 29.76
C ASP A 26 -12.53 -5.38 29.96
N GLY A 27 -13.29 -6.36 30.44
CA GLY A 27 -12.81 -7.71 30.78
C GLY A 27 -12.25 -8.48 29.59
N PHE A 28 -12.90 -8.39 28.42
CA PHE A 28 -12.43 -9.07 27.19
C PHE A 28 -11.10 -8.51 26.71
N TYR A 29 -10.95 -7.20 26.80
CA TYR A 29 -9.75 -6.50 26.38
C TYR A 29 -8.55 -6.84 27.28
N ALA A 30 -8.76 -6.87 28.60
CA ALA A 30 -7.75 -7.29 29.55
C ALA A 30 -7.36 -8.77 29.35
N LEU A 31 -8.35 -9.65 29.14
CA LEU A 31 -8.15 -11.06 28.81
C LEU A 31 -7.39 -11.24 27.49
N PHE A 32 -7.78 -10.56 26.42
CA PHE A 32 -7.08 -10.63 25.13
C PHE A 32 -5.65 -10.08 25.25
N LYS A 33 -5.42 -8.99 26.00
CA LYS A 33 -4.07 -8.44 26.21
C LYS A 33 -3.18 -9.40 27.02
N CYS A 34 -3.74 -10.08 28.02
CA CYS A 34 -3.02 -11.06 28.82
C CYS A 34 -2.78 -12.36 28.05
N VAL A 35 -3.73 -12.77 27.22
CA VAL A 35 -3.70 -14.08 26.56
C VAL A 35 -3.13 -14.02 25.15
N PHE A 36 -3.17 -12.89 24.43
CA PHE A 36 -2.58 -12.77 23.09
C PHE A 36 -1.08 -13.06 23.06
N PRO A 37 -0.23 -12.57 23.99
CA PRO A 37 1.18 -12.97 24.05
C PRO A 37 1.35 -14.47 24.30
N ILE A 38 0.47 -15.07 25.12
CA ILE A 38 0.47 -16.51 25.41
C ILE A 38 0.01 -17.31 24.17
N LEU A 39 -1.00 -16.81 23.45
CA LEU A 39 -1.51 -17.39 22.21
C LEU A 39 -0.47 -17.28 21.10
N LYS A 40 0.19 -16.13 20.99
CA LYS A 40 1.28 -15.91 20.05
C LYS A 40 2.44 -16.85 20.35
N ALA A 41 2.89 -16.95 21.60
CA ALA A 41 3.96 -17.87 22.01
C ALA A 41 3.55 -19.35 21.82
N GLY A 42 2.28 -19.68 22.06
CA GLY A 42 1.72 -21.01 21.81
C GLY A 42 1.72 -21.36 20.33
N LEU A 43 1.23 -20.48 19.47
CA LEU A 43 1.28 -20.62 18.01
C LEU A 43 2.72 -20.70 17.52
N GLU A 44 3.63 -19.85 17.98
CA GLU A 44 5.05 -19.87 17.60
C GLU A 44 5.74 -21.18 18.04
N SER A 45 5.40 -21.71 19.21
CA SER A 45 5.87 -23.03 19.68
C SER A 45 5.34 -24.17 18.81
N LEU A 46 4.11 -24.08 18.32
CA LEU A 46 3.49 -25.08 17.44
C LEU A 46 4.06 -25.01 16.01
N VAL A 47 4.30 -23.80 15.53
CA VAL A 47 5.01 -23.48 14.26
C VAL A 47 6.42 -24.07 14.22
N ASN A 48 7.09 -24.21 15.36
CA ASN A 48 8.42 -24.80 15.48
C ASN A 48 8.38 -26.32 15.72
N GLY A 49 7.25 -26.85 16.19
CA GLY A 49 7.04 -28.28 16.48
C GLY A 49 6.52 -29.12 15.30
N GLY A 50 6.19 -28.51 14.16
CA GLY A 50 5.86 -29.22 12.91
C GLY A 50 4.42 -29.72 12.74
N ASP A 51 3.59 -29.70 13.79
CA ASP A 51 2.27 -30.35 13.76
C ASP A 51 1.11 -29.41 14.16
N VAL A 52 0.36 -28.86 13.19
CA VAL A 52 -1.06 -28.44 13.36
C VAL A 52 -1.80 -28.48 12.02
N LEU A 53 -2.92 -29.22 11.95
CA LEU A 53 -4.00 -29.03 10.96
C LEU A 53 -4.80 -27.78 11.38
N LEU A 54 -4.53 -26.65 10.75
CA LEU A 54 -5.05 -25.33 11.13
C LEU A 54 -6.37 -24.97 10.41
N ASP A 55 -7.03 -25.95 9.78
CA ASP A 55 -8.28 -25.77 9.02
C ASP A 55 -9.47 -25.34 9.90
N GLU A 56 -9.36 -25.44 11.22
CA GLU A 56 -10.46 -25.15 12.17
C GLU A 56 -10.48 -23.73 12.75
N PHE A 57 -9.50 -22.86 12.45
CA PHE A 57 -9.61 -21.47 12.87
C PHE A 57 -10.68 -20.76 12.02
N ASN A 58 -11.89 -20.62 12.55
CA ASN A 58 -13.03 -20.07 11.82
C ASN A 58 -13.01 -18.53 11.81
N SER A 59 -13.07 -17.93 10.63
CA SER A 59 -13.17 -16.47 10.42
C SER A 59 -14.39 -15.85 11.08
N GLU A 60 -15.45 -16.63 11.27
CA GLU A 60 -16.67 -16.21 11.95
C GLU A 60 -16.46 -16.03 13.46
N MET A 61 -15.53 -16.78 14.03
CA MET A 61 -15.14 -16.69 15.45
C MET A 61 -14.28 -15.44 15.72
N LEU A 62 -13.36 -15.11 14.79
CA LEU A 62 -12.64 -13.84 14.82
C LEU A 62 -13.62 -12.66 14.63
N ARG A 63 -14.64 -12.84 13.78
CA ARG A 63 -15.68 -11.85 13.53
C ARG A 63 -16.54 -11.58 14.77
N SER A 64 -17.04 -12.62 15.43
CA SER A 64 -17.78 -12.44 16.68
C SER A 64 -16.94 -11.76 17.78
N ALA A 65 -15.63 -12.07 17.84
CA ALA A 65 -14.70 -11.42 18.77
C ALA A 65 -14.59 -9.92 18.54
N LEU A 66 -14.40 -9.49 17.29
CA LEU A 66 -14.26 -8.08 16.94
C LEU A 66 -15.58 -7.33 17.13
N MET A 67 -16.71 -7.90 16.71
CA MET A 67 -18.03 -7.28 16.90
C MET A 67 -18.40 -7.12 18.38
N SER A 68 -18.01 -8.08 19.23
CA SER A 68 -18.21 -7.99 20.67
C SER A 68 -17.37 -6.88 21.30
N ALA A 69 -16.12 -6.68 20.83
CA ALA A 69 -15.26 -5.60 21.29
C ALA A 69 -15.78 -4.20 20.88
N GLU A 70 -16.34 -4.07 19.67
CA GLU A 70 -16.97 -2.82 19.23
C GLU A 70 -18.23 -2.48 20.04
N SER A 71 -19.05 -3.48 20.36
CA SER A 71 -20.29 -3.29 21.14
C SER A 71 -20.05 -2.89 22.61
N SER A 72 -18.88 -3.19 23.17
CA SER A 72 -18.50 -2.81 24.53
C SER A 72 -17.83 -1.42 24.64
N GLY A 73 -17.84 -0.64 23.56
CA GLY A 73 -17.20 0.68 23.49
C GLY A 73 -15.68 0.64 23.32
N ASN A 74 -15.09 -0.56 23.25
CA ASN A 74 -13.66 -0.81 23.08
C ASN A 74 -13.32 -1.04 21.61
N GLN A 75 -13.33 0.04 20.82
CA GLN A 75 -12.88 -0.01 19.43
C GLN A 75 -11.47 -0.62 19.36
N LEU A 76 -11.26 -1.64 18.51
CA LEU A 76 -9.93 -2.20 18.32
C LEU A 76 -9.01 -1.09 17.79
N ASP A 77 -8.03 -0.70 18.61
CA ASP A 77 -7.09 0.34 18.20
C ASP A 77 -6.35 -0.12 16.93
N TYR A 78 -6.12 0.83 16.02
CA TYR A 78 -5.41 0.68 14.76
C TYR A 78 -4.08 -0.06 14.92
N SER A 79 -3.37 0.17 16.03
CA SER A 79 -2.12 -0.52 16.38
C SER A 79 -2.29 -2.04 16.46
N LYS A 80 -3.41 -2.53 16.99
CA LYS A 80 -3.65 -3.95 17.24
C LYS A 80 -4.08 -4.71 16.00
N ILE A 81 -4.94 -4.10 15.18
CA ILE A 81 -5.28 -4.65 13.85
C ILE A 81 -4.00 -4.81 13.04
N LYS A 82 -3.10 -3.82 13.11
CA LYS A 82 -1.78 -3.88 12.46
C LYS A 82 -0.94 -5.06 12.97
N ASP A 83 -0.81 -5.24 14.28
CA ASP A 83 0.00 -6.31 14.86
C ASP A 83 -0.55 -7.71 14.54
N LEU A 84 -1.88 -7.90 14.61
CA LEU A 84 -2.53 -9.15 14.21
C LEU A 84 -2.32 -9.45 12.73
N PHE A 85 -2.47 -8.45 11.86
CA PHE A 85 -2.26 -8.61 10.43
C PHE A 85 -0.81 -9.04 10.13
N VAL A 86 0.17 -8.37 10.74
CA VAL A 86 1.59 -8.71 10.59
C VAL A 86 1.86 -10.14 11.06
N PHE A 87 1.28 -10.54 12.19
CA PHE A 87 1.43 -11.88 12.74
C PHE A 87 0.87 -12.95 11.79
N PHE A 88 -0.37 -12.79 11.31
CA PHE A 88 -0.99 -13.75 10.40
C PHE A 88 -0.27 -13.82 9.05
N ALA A 89 0.11 -12.69 8.48
CA ALA A 89 0.79 -12.64 7.18
C ALA A 89 2.22 -13.22 7.25
N SER A 90 2.89 -13.09 8.39
CA SER A 90 4.25 -13.62 8.59
C SER A 90 4.28 -15.06 9.11
N SER A 91 3.11 -15.64 9.44
CA SER A 91 3.01 -17.00 9.98
C SER A 91 3.31 -18.07 8.92
N LYS A 92 3.93 -19.19 9.32
CA LYS A 92 4.06 -20.38 8.47
C LYS A 92 2.70 -20.95 8.04
N PHE A 93 1.64 -20.63 8.79
CA PHE A 93 0.26 -21.04 8.51
C PHE A 93 -0.58 -19.95 7.82
N LYS A 94 0.07 -18.97 7.15
CA LYS A 94 -0.64 -17.88 6.45
C LYS A 94 -1.77 -18.34 5.52
N HIS A 95 -1.67 -19.55 4.94
CA HIS A 95 -2.70 -20.14 4.11
C HIS A 95 -4.03 -20.37 4.87
N ALA A 96 -3.96 -20.80 6.13
CA ALA A 96 -5.12 -20.95 7.00
C ALA A 96 -5.68 -19.58 7.46
N PHE A 97 -4.83 -18.55 7.55
CA PHE A 97 -5.23 -17.21 7.95
C PHE A 97 -5.69 -16.32 6.79
N HIS A 98 -5.72 -16.82 5.54
CA HIS A 98 -6.01 -15.99 4.38
C HIS A 98 -7.36 -15.25 4.50
N LYS A 99 -8.44 -15.95 4.88
CA LYS A 99 -9.76 -15.34 5.13
C LYS A 99 -9.75 -14.32 6.27
N HIS A 100 -8.92 -14.54 7.29
CA HIS A 100 -8.77 -13.65 8.45
C HIS A 100 -8.05 -12.36 8.08
N LEU A 101 -7.06 -12.42 7.19
CA LEU A 101 -6.35 -11.23 6.68
C LEU A 101 -7.30 -10.32 5.90
N HIS A 102 -8.15 -10.88 5.03
CA HIS A 102 -9.20 -10.12 4.33
C HIS A 102 -10.18 -9.49 5.32
N PHE A 103 -10.65 -10.27 6.30
CA PHE A 103 -11.57 -9.77 7.32
C PHE A 103 -10.94 -8.62 8.15
N LEU A 104 -9.70 -8.77 8.61
CA LEU A 104 -8.99 -7.71 9.34
C LEU A 104 -8.80 -6.44 8.51
N ALA A 105 -8.54 -6.59 7.20
CA ALA A 105 -8.48 -5.45 6.31
C ALA A 105 -9.86 -4.75 6.23
N GLU A 106 -10.94 -5.51 6.04
CA GLU A 106 -12.31 -4.99 5.94
C GLU A 106 -12.82 -4.29 7.21
N GLN A 107 -12.50 -4.82 8.39
CA GLN A 107 -12.96 -4.28 9.69
C GLN A 107 -12.21 -3.04 10.17
N CYS A 108 -11.22 -2.54 9.42
CA CYS A 108 -10.50 -1.35 9.83
C CYS A 108 -11.42 -0.11 9.75
N SER A 109 -11.92 0.33 10.91
CA SER A 109 -12.98 1.34 11.10
C SER A 109 -12.77 2.68 10.38
N VAL A 110 -11.54 3.00 10.01
CA VAL A 110 -11.17 4.25 9.33
C VAL A 110 -11.15 4.11 7.80
N SER A 111 -10.78 2.92 7.28
CA SER A 111 -10.85 2.46 5.87
C SER A 111 -9.88 1.29 5.68
N PRO A 112 -10.30 0.15 5.09
CA PRO A 112 -9.42 -0.98 4.75
C PRO A 112 -8.16 -0.58 3.98
N THR A 113 -8.28 0.40 3.10
CA THR A 113 -7.19 0.85 2.25
C THR A 113 -6.11 1.66 2.98
N ARG A 114 -6.39 2.15 4.21
CA ARG A 114 -5.43 2.94 5.00
C ARG A 114 -4.35 2.06 5.62
N ILE A 115 -4.73 0.92 6.18
CA ILE A 115 -3.76 0.00 6.81
C ILE A 115 -2.88 -0.66 5.74
N LEU A 116 -3.49 -1.14 4.65
CA LEU A 116 -2.78 -1.73 3.52
C LEU A 116 -1.79 -0.73 2.92
N SER A 117 -2.22 0.51 2.67
CA SER A 117 -1.33 1.56 2.16
C SER A 117 -0.11 1.84 3.05
N LYS A 118 -0.19 1.66 4.37
CA LYS A 118 1.00 1.80 5.23
C LYS A 118 1.96 0.64 5.05
N PHE A 119 1.47 -0.60 5.05
CA PHE A 119 2.33 -1.77 4.81
C PHE A 119 3.07 -1.72 3.47
N LEU A 120 2.50 -1.08 2.45
CA LEU A 120 3.15 -0.90 1.14
C LEU A 120 4.14 0.26 1.09
N THR A 121 4.06 1.24 2.01
CA THR A 121 4.82 2.49 1.91
C THR A 121 5.77 2.75 3.07
N ASP A 122 5.70 1.98 4.15
CA ASP A 122 6.63 2.03 5.28
C ASP A 122 7.91 1.24 4.98
N GLU A 123 9.03 1.71 5.49
CA GLU A 123 10.33 1.04 5.36
C GLU A 123 10.41 -0.20 6.26
N GLY A 124 11.12 -1.24 5.82
CA GLY A 124 11.38 -2.42 6.65
C GLY A 124 10.18 -3.35 6.88
N VAL A 125 9.06 -3.15 6.17
CA VAL A 125 7.92 -4.07 6.25
C VAL A 125 8.31 -5.41 5.63
N PRO A 126 8.10 -6.55 6.32
CA PRO A 126 8.47 -7.87 5.80
C PRO A 126 7.82 -8.19 4.45
N THR A 127 8.55 -8.85 3.55
CA THR A 127 8.04 -9.25 2.21
C THR A 127 6.69 -9.96 2.28
N ALA A 128 6.51 -10.89 3.22
CA ALA A 128 5.26 -11.62 3.38
C ALA A 128 4.07 -10.69 3.68
N VAL A 129 4.26 -9.69 4.54
CA VAL A 129 3.23 -8.71 4.89
C VAL A 129 2.87 -7.85 3.68
N GLN A 130 3.86 -7.42 2.89
CA GLN A 130 3.61 -6.64 1.67
C GLN A 130 2.83 -7.45 0.63
N VAL A 131 3.23 -8.70 0.38
CA VAL A 131 2.55 -9.60 -0.58
C VAL A 131 1.10 -9.86 -0.15
N GLU A 132 0.86 -10.23 1.11
CA GLU A 132 -0.51 -10.44 1.61
C GLU A 132 -1.32 -9.14 1.61
N SER A 133 -0.69 -7.99 1.86
CA SER A 133 -1.37 -6.68 1.75
C SER A 133 -1.84 -6.39 0.33
N LEU A 134 -1.01 -6.71 -0.68
CA LEU A 134 -1.36 -6.56 -2.10
C LEU A 134 -2.47 -7.54 -2.50
N GLN A 135 -2.46 -8.76 -1.98
CA GLN A 135 -3.54 -9.74 -2.21
C GLN A 135 -4.86 -9.31 -1.56
N CYS A 136 -4.83 -8.79 -0.34
CA CYS A 136 -6.01 -8.20 0.31
C CYS A 136 -6.55 -7.02 -0.50
N TYR A 137 -5.66 -6.17 -1.01
CA TYR A 137 -6.04 -5.04 -1.84
C TYR A 137 -6.71 -5.51 -3.16
N ALA A 138 -6.14 -6.52 -3.81
CA ALA A 138 -6.69 -7.13 -5.02
C ALA A 138 -8.09 -7.72 -4.78
N SER A 139 -8.29 -8.43 -3.67
CA SER A 139 -9.61 -8.94 -3.27
C SER A 139 -10.61 -7.83 -2.97
N LEU A 140 -10.20 -6.75 -2.30
CA LEU A 140 -11.05 -5.57 -2.09
C LEU A 140 -11.50 -4.97 -3.43
N CYS A 141 -10.62 -4.94 -4.44
CA CYS A 141 -11.02 -4.48 -5.77
C CYS A 141 -12.14 -5.36 -6.33
N SER A 142 -12.01 -6.68 -6.24
CA SER A 142 -13.00 -7.64 -6.74
C SER A 142 -14.35 -7.60 -6.00
N LEU A 143 -14.34 -7.42 -4.68
CA LEU A 143 -15.53 -7.47 -3.82
C LEU A 143 -16.21 -6.12 -3.59
N SER A 144 -15.58 -5.00 -3.98
CA SER A 144 -16.07 -3.67 -3.60
C SER A 144 -17.43 -3.31 -4.21
N GLN A 145 -18.38 -2.99 -3.34
CA GLN A 145 -19.60 -2.26 -3.67
C GLN A 145 -19.31 -0.77 -3.93
N ASP A 146 -20.22 -0.07 -4.62
CA ASP A 146 -20.05 1.30 -5.15
C ASP A 146 -19.44 2.32 -4.18
N LYS A 147 -19.76 2.22 -2.88
CA LYS A 147 -19.28 3.14 -1.83
C LYS A 147 -17.75 3.17 -1.66
N TRP A 148 -17.05 2.09 -1.98
CA TRP A 148 -15.62 1.95 -1.70
C TRP A 148 -14.73 2.04 -2.95
N GLN A 149 -15.32 1.95 -4.15
CA GLN A 149 -14.59 1.86 -5.41
C GLN A 149 -13.67 3.07 -5.65
N ALA A 150 -14.19 4.29 -5.46
CA ALA A 150 -13.40 5.52 -5.59
C ALA A 150 -12.28 5.62 -4.54
N LYS A 151 -12.52 5.16 -3.30
CA LYS A 151 -11.53 5.18 -2.21
C LYS A 151 -10.41 4.16 -2.42
N ILE A 152 -10.72 3.04 -3.07
CA ILE A 152 -9.74 2.04 -3.50
C ILE A 152 -8.87 2.66 -4.59
N LEU A 153 -9.46 3.15 -5.68
CA LEU A 153 -8.70 3.81 -6.76
C LEU A 153 -7.82 4.96 -6.28
N ALA A 154 -8.32 5.80 -5.37
CA ALA A 154 -7.59 6.93 -4.80
C ALA A 154 -6.32 6.53 -4.02
N LYS A 155 -6.14 5.24 -3.69
CA LYS A 155 -4.96 4.72 -3.00
C LYS A 155 -3.95 4.06 -3.93
N PHE A 156 -4.21 4.04 -5.24
CA PHE A 156 -3.32 3.48 -6.25
C PHE A 156 -1.83 3.87 -6.11
N PRO A 157 -1.44 5.13 -5.79
CA PRO A 157 -0.03 5.49 -5.69
C PRO A 157 0.74 4.74 -4.59
N SER A 158 0.06 4.11 -3.63
CA SER A 158 0.72 3.25 -2.65
C SER A 158 1.22 1.93 -3.24
N ILE A 159 0.65 1.46 -4.35
CA ILE A 159 1.04 0.23 -5.06
C ILE A 159 2.24 0.48 -5.98
N LEU A 160 2.44 1.72 -6.42
CA LEU A 160 3.64 2.11 -7.18
C LEU A 160 4.93 1.92 -6.36
N VAL A 161 4.88 2.11 -5.05
CA VAL A 161 6.03 1.92 -4.14
C VAL A 161 6.58 0.49 -4.19
N PRO A 162 5.80 -0.57 -3.89
CA PRO A 162 6.26 -1.95 -3.99
C PRO A 162 6.53 -2.38 -5.44
N LEU A 163 5.84 -1.82 -6.44
CA LEU A 163 6.12 -2.10 -7.85
C LEU A 163 7.51 -1.60 -8.29
N ALA A 164 7.96 -0.48 -7.73
CA ALA A 164 9.29 0.08 -7.96
C ALA A 164 10.40 -0.59 -7.14
N GLY A 165 10.03 -1.45 -6.19
CA GLY A 165 10.96 -2.11 -5.27
C GLY A 165 11.83 -3.18 -5.94
N ASP A 166 12.82 -3.68 -5.19
CA ASP A 166 13.79 -4.65 -5.70
C ASP A 166 13.28 -6.10 -5.69
N ASP A 167 12.37 -6.45 -4.78
CA ASP A 167 11.86 -7.81 -4.59
C ASP A 167 10.90 -8.22 -5.72
N GLN A 168 11.29 -9.24 -6.49
CA GLN A 168 10.51 -9.74 -7.62
C GLN A 168 9.14 -10.27 -7.21
N THR A 169 9.03 -10.91 -6.04
CA THR A 169 7.77 -11.47 -5.54
C THR A 169 6.78 -10.35 -5.26
N ILE A 170 7.28 -9.26 -4.66
CA ILE A 170 6.49 -8.07 -4.38
C ILE A 170 6.05 -7.40 -5.69
N ARG A 171 6.96 -7.21 -6.67
CA ARG A 171 6.61 -6.63 -7.98
C ARG A 171 5.53 -7.43 -8.70
N VAL A 172 5.63 -8.76 -8.70
CA VAL A 172 4.63 -9.65 -9.30
C VAL A 172 3.27 -9.52 -8.59
N ALA A 173 3.26 -9.47 -7.25
CA ALA A 173 2.04 -9.25 -6.48
C ALA A 173 1.43 -7.86 -6.75
N SER A 174 2.25 -6.81 -6.86
CA SER A 174 1.78 -5.45 -7.19
C SER A 174 1.13 -5.41 -8.56
N MET A 175 1.74 -6.06 -9.55
CA MET A 175 1.19 -6.10 -10.89
C MET A 175 -0.12 -6.90 -10.98
N LYS A 176 -0.26 -8.00 -10.22
CA LYS A 176 -1.55 -8.69 -10.07
C LYS A 176 -2.61 -7.78 -9.43
N CYS A 177 -2.24 -6.99 -8.43
CA CYS A 177 -3.14 -6.01 -7.83
C CYS A 177 -3.55 -4.91 -8.83
N ILE A 178 -2.65 -4.51 -9.74
CA ILE A 178 -2.96 -3.57 -10.83
C ILE A 178 -3.94 -4.17 -11.84
N ASP A 179 -3.80 -5.46 -12.17
CA ASP A 179 -4.78 -6.16 -13.02
C ASP A 179 -6.19 -6.12 -12.42
N GLU A 180 -6.32 -6.33 -11.10
CA GLU A 180 -7.60 -6.24 -10.39
C GLU A 180 -8.14 -4.81 -10.30
N LEU A 181 -7.26 -3.82 -10.14
CA LEU A 181 -7.64 -2.40 -10.21
C LEU A 181 -8.16 -2.01 -11.59
N ARG A 182 -7.57 -2.55 -12.65
CA ARG A 182 -8.07 -2.38 -14.01
C ARG A 182 -9.48 -2.97 -14.15
N ALA A 183 -9.69 -4.18 -13.65
CA ALA A 183 -11.01 -4.80 -13.66
C ALA A 183 -12.05 -3.96 -12.90
N LEU A 184 -11.68 -3.41 -11.73
CA LEU A 184 -12.50 -2.48 -10.97
C LEU A 184 -12.84 -1.22 -11.76
N TRP A 185 -11.84 -0.59 -12.38
CA TRP A 185 -12.05 0.59 -13.22
C TRP A 185 -13.03 0.32 -14.35
N CYS A 186 -12.86 -0.78 -15.09
CA CYS A 186 -13.78 -1.16 -16.17
C CYS A 186 -15.22 -1.40 -15.68
N ARG A 187 -15.42 -1.90 -14.45
CA ARG A 187 -16.77 -2.04 -13.88
C ARG A 187 -17.41 -0.69 -13.58
N ILE A 188 -16.65 0.25 -13.02
CA ILE A 188 -17.10 1.62 -12.76
C ILE A 188 -17.52 2.31 -14.06
N GLU A 189 -16.68 2.20 -15.09
CA GLU A 189 -16.94 2.82 -16.40
C GLU A 189 -18.21 2.29 -17.06
N ARG A 190 -18.46 0.97 -16.96
CA ARG A 190 -19.68 0.33 -17.47
C ARG A 190 -20.92 0.73 -16.68
N SER A 191 -20.82 0.84 -15.36
CA SER A 191 -21.93 1.25 -14.48
C SER A 191 -22.31 2.72 -14.70
N GLY A 192 -21.32 3.59 -14.88
CA GLY A 192 -21.50 5.03 -15.05
C GLY A 192 -22.12 5.45 -16.39
N LYS A 193 -22.19 4.57 -17.39
CA LYS A 193 -22.89 4.85 -18.67
C LYS A 193 -24.41 5.05 -18.52
N ASN A 194 -24.99 4.72 -17.35
CA ASN A 194 -26.42 4.93 -17.09
C ASN A 194 -26.75 6.26 -16.39
N ASN A 195 -25.78 6.97 -15.78
CA ASN A 195 -25.99 8.23 -15.05
C ASN A 195 -24.88 9.24 -15.38
N GLY A 196 -25.13 10.10 -16.37
CA GLY A 196 -24.13 10.89 -17.12
C GLY A 196 -23.31 11.98 -16.40
N ASN A 197 -23.10 11.95 -15.08
CA ASN A 197 -22.38 13.03 -14.38
C ASN A 197 -21.16 12.63 -13.53
N ASN A 198 -20.91 11.34 -13.23
CA ASN A 198 -19.85 10.92 -12.29
C ASN A 198 -18.69 10.12 -12.92
N THR A 199 -18.69 9.88 -14.23
CA THR A 199 -17.72 9.02 -14.95
C THR A 199 -16.34 9.66 -15.18
N THR A 200 -16.18 10.96 -14.92
CA THR A 200 -15.01 11.75 -15.36
C THR A 200 -13.82 11.77 -14.40
N TRP A 201 -14.01 11.51 -13.10
CA TRP A 201 -12.99 11.80 -12.08
C TRP A 201 -11.73 10.92 -12.15
N PHE A 202 -11.84 9.67 -12.62
CA PHE A 202 -10.72 8.71 -12.63
C PHE A 202 -10.30 8.25 -14.04
N HIS A 203 -10.77 8.91 -15.10
CA HIS A 203 -10.41 8.52 -16.47
C HIS A 203 -8.89 8.53 -16.70
N PHE A 204 -8.19 9.56 -16.24
CA PHE A 204 -6.74 9.65 -16.32
C PHE A 204 -6.03 8.48 -15.59
N LEU A 205 -6.60 8.03 -14.47
CA LEU A 205 -6.06 6.92 -13.69
C LEU A 205 -6.29 5.59 -14.41
N GLY A 206 -7.45 5.40 -15.03
CA GLY A 206 -7.74 4.25 -15.87
C GLY A 206 -6.75 4.10 -17.03
N GLU A 207 -6.45 5.20 -17.71
CA GLU A 207 -5.46 5.25 -18.79
C GLU A 207 -4.03 4.93 -18.30
N LEU A 208 -3.64 5.44 -17.13
CA LEU A 208 -2.36 5.09 -16.52
C LEU A 208 -2.28 3.61 -16.13
N ILE A 209 -3.34 3.06 -15.52
CA ILE A 209 -3.43 1.63 -15.16
C ILE A 209 -3.34 0.76 -16.42
N LEU A 210 -4.04 1.15 -17.50
CA LEU A 210 -4.00 0.44 -18.77
C LEU A 210 -2.58 0.40 -19.35
N LEU A 211 -1.87 1.52 -19.31
CA LEU A 211 -0.47 1.61 -19.73
C LEU A 211 0.42 0.63 -18.94
N LEU A 212 0.28 0.59 -17.60
CA LEU A 212 1.07 -0.31 -16.76
C LEU A 212 0.79 -1.79 -17.07
N VAL A 213 -0.47 -2.15 -17.30
CA VAL A 213 -0.85 -3.52 -17.68
C VAL A 213 -0.28 -3.89 -19.05
N GLN A 214 -0.33 -2.98 -20.03
CA GLN A 214 0.27 -3.19 -21.36
C GLN A 214 1.79 -3.40 -21.28
N GLN A 215 2.46 -2.67 -20.38
CA GLN A 215 3.91 -2.74 -20.17
C GLN A 215 4.32 -3.70 -19.04
N LYS A 216 3.44 -4.64 -18.65
CA LYS A 216 3.66 -5.57 -17.54
C LYS A 216 4.96 -6.38 -17.65
N LYS A 217 5.23 -6.96 -18.83
CA LYS A 217 6.42 -7.80 -19.05
C LYS A 217 7.73 -7.05 -18.78
N PRO A 218 8.00 -5.90 -19.42
CA PRO A 218 9.24 -5.17 -19.16
C PRO A 218 9.32 -4.60 -17.74
N ILE A 219 8.21 -4.11 -17.16
CA ILE A 219 8.16 -3.65 -15.76
C ILE A 219 8.60 -4.74 -14.78
N LEU A 220 8.14 -5.98 -14.99
CA LEU A 220 8.51 -7.11 -14.13
C LEU A 220 9.92 -7.67 -14.40
N SER A 221 10.52 -7.33 -15.53
CA SER A 221 11.83 -7.85 -15.94
C SER A 221 12.97 -6.93 -15.52
N ASP A 222 12.80 -5.62 -15.64
CA ASP A 222 13.79 -4.62 -15.28
C ASP A 222 13.19 -3.53 -14.39
N LYS A 223 13.73 -3.40 -13.17
CA LYS A 223 13.31 -2.38 -12.20
C LYS A 223 13.54 -0.94 -12.69
N LYS A 224 14.47 -0.72 -13.61
CA LYS A 224 14.75 0.61 -14.18
C LYS A 224 13.74 1.00 -15.26
N PHE A 225 13.03 0.03 -15.83
CA PHE A 225 12.10 0.29 -16.92
C PHE A 225 10.93 1.18 -16.48
N LEU A 226 10.37 0.97 -15.28
CA LEU A 226 9.21 1.75 -14.82
C LEU A 226 9.52 3.26 -14.66
N PRO A 227 10.61 3.67 -13.98
CA PRO A 227 11.05 5.07 -14.00
C PRO A 227 11.26 5.61 -15.42
N SER A 228 11.93 4.86 -16.31
CA SER A 228 12.14 5.29 -17.71
C SER A 228 10.83 5.43 -18.48
N LEU A 229 9.86 4.55 -18.24
CA LEU A 229 8.52 4.62 -18.82
C LEU A 229 7.85 5.93 -18.39
N PHE A 230 7.87 6.25 -17.09
CA PHE A 230 7.29 7.49 -16.56
C PHE A 230 7.97 8.74 -17.10
N ALA A 231 9.31 8.77 -17.14
CA ALA A 231 10.06 9.86 -17.74
C ALA A 231 9.66 10.09 -19.22
N SER A 232 9.46 9.01 -19.98
CA SER A 232 9.09 9.10 -21.40
C SER A 232 7.62 9.51 -21.59
N THR A 233 6.69 9.02 -20.76
CA THR A 233 5.25 9.27 -20.95
C THR A 233 4.75 10.55 -20.27
N LEU A 234 5.35 10.94 -19.16
CA LEU A 234 4.93 12.10 -18.36
C LEU A 234 5.88 13.30 -18.54
N GLY A 235 7.09 13.07 -19.05
CA GLY A 235 8.04 14.13 -19.35
C GLY A 235 7.73 14.87 -20.66
N SER A 236 8.50 15.93 -20.89
CA SER A 236 8.40 16.82 -22.05
C SER A 236 9.34 16.46 -23.21
N SER A 237 10.45 15.74 -22.98
CA SER A 237 11.43 15.40 -24.03
C SER A 237 12.45 14.31 -23.65
N CYS A 238 12.00 13.18 -23.08
CA CYS A 238 12.91 12.09 -22.71
C CYS A 238 12.88 10.96 -23.77
N HIS A 239 13.90 10.94 -24.65
CA HIS A 239 14.16 9.78 -25.51
C HIS A 239 14.86 8.67 -24.70
N ASN A 240 14.09 7.76 -24.12
CA ASN A 240 14.65 6.58 -23.46
C ASN A 240 14.66 5.39 -24.42
N ILE A 241 15.87 4.89 -24.73
CA ILE A 241 16.08 3.70 -25.58
C ILE A 241 15.37 2.46 -25.01
N LEU A 242 15.17 2.42 -23.69
CA LEU A 242 14.51 1.31 -22.99
C LEU A 242 13.01 1.22 -23.26
N VAL A 243 12.38 2.27 -23.80
CA VAL A 243 10.92 2.41 -23.88
C VAL A 243 10.50 2.43 -25.36
N PRO A 244 9.31 1.90 -25.73
CA PRO A 244 8.81 1.99 -27.10
C PRO A 244 8.80 3.43 -27.64
N GLN A 245 8.94 3.58 -28.96
CA GLN A 245 8.91 4.88 -29.62
C GLN A 245 7.53 5.57 -29.47
N ASN A 246 7.50 6.91 -29.52
CA ASN A 246 6.30 7.76 -29.44
C ASN A 246 5.54 7.75 -28.10
N MET A 247 6.15 7.21 -27.03
CA MET A 247 5.51 7.17 -25.72
C MET A 247 5.28 8.56 -25.09
N GLU A 248 6.01 9.58 -25.54
CA GLU A 248 5.81 10.99 -25.17
C GLU A 248 4.43 11.54 -25.57
N ASN A 249 3.82 10.98 -26.63
CA ASN A 249 2.49 11.35 -27.12
C ASN A 249 1.38 10.46 -26.54
N ARG A 250 1.70 9.56 -25.60
CA ARG A 250 0.73 8.63 -25.02
C ARG A 250 -0.39 9.34 -24.25
N PHE A 251 -0.06 10.46 -23.62
CA PHE A 251 -1.00 11.28 -22.87
C PHE A 251 -0.95 12.71 -23.37
N ASP A 252 -2.11 13.38 -23.45
CA ASP A 252 -2.14 14.82 -23.63
C ASP A 252 -1.60 15.54 -22.39
N GLN A 253 -1.23 16.81 -22.55
CA GLN A 253 -0.66 17.60 -21.46
C GLN A 253 -1.57 17.65 -20.21
N PRO A 254 -2.89 17.92 -20.31
CA PRO A 254 -3.76 17.93 -19.14
C PRO A 254 -3.81 16.58 -18.39
N THR A 255 -3.76 15.45 -19.11
CA THR A 255 -3.72 14.12 -18.50
C THR A 255 -2.39 13.87 -17.78
N LYS A 256 -1.26 14.25 -18.37
CA LYS A 256 0.06 14.17 -17.71
C LYS A 256 0.05 14.92 -16.38
N GLU A 257 -0.49 16.13 -16.38
CA GLU A 257 -0.57 16.99 -15.20
C GLU A 257 -1.43 16.38 -14.09
N ARG A 258 -2.62 15.87 -14.43
CA ARG A 258 -3.49 15.18 -13.46
C ARG A 258 -2.84 13.92 -12.87
N ILE A 259 -2.11 13.15 -13.69
CA ILE A 259 -1.37 11.98 -13.21
C ILE A 259 -0.30 12.40 -12.20
N LEU A 260 0.50 13.42 -12.54
CA LEU A 260 1.57 13.91 -11.67
C LEU A 260 1.01 14.48 -10.36
N GLU A 261 -0.02 15.32 -10.43
CA GLU A 261 -0.70 15.87 -9.26
C GLU A 261 -1.23 14.75 -8.36
N PHE A 262 -1.84 13.72 -8.93
CA PHE A 262 -2.40 12.60 -8.19
C PHE A 262 -1.32 11.78 -7.46
N ILE A 263 -0.22 11.44 -8.15
CA ILE A 263 0.88 10.68 -7.57
C ILE A 263 1.57 11.49 -6.46
N LEU A 264 1.94 12.74 -6.74
CA LEU A 264 2.66 13.62 -5.80
C LEU A 264 1.79 13.99 -4.60
N GLY A 265 0.52 14.35 -4.83
CA GLY A 265 -0.43 14.69 -3.79
C GLY A 265 -0.71 13.50 -2.85
N SER A 266 -0.62 12.27 -3.36
CA SER A 266 -0.69 11.06 -2.56
C SER A 266 0.61 10.78 -1.80
N ALA A 267 1.77 10.94 -2.46
CA ALA A 267 3.08 10.72 -1.88
C ALA A 267 3.34 11.57 -0.62
N LEU A 268 2.80 12.79 -0.58
CA LEU A 268 2.83 13.65 0.61
C LEU A 268 2.32 12.99 1.90
N LYS A 269 1.40 12.02 1.77
CA LYS A 269 0.76 11.32 2.88
C LYS A 269 1.52 10.04 3.30
N PHE A 270 2.57 9.66 2.58
CA PHE A 270 3.34 8.45 2.86
C PHE A 270 4.48 8.70 3.86
N SER A 271 5.09 7.61 4.31
CA SER A 271 6.35 7.65 5.05
C SER A 271 7.48 8.26 4.20
N ASN A 272 8.63 8.54 4.82
CA ASN A 272 9.80 9.04 4.06
C ASN A 272 10.25 8.04 2.98
N TYR A 273 10.18 6.75 3.26
CA TYR A 273 10.50 5.72 2.27
C TYR A 273 9.51 5.74 1.10
N GLY A 274 8.20 5.75 1.37
CA GLY A 274 7.19 5.82 0.31
C GLY A 274 7.27 7.11 -0.52
N LYS A 275 7.64 8.25 0.10
CA LYS A 275 7.94 9.50 -0.62
C LYS A 275 9.14 9.33 -1.54
N LEU A 276 10.25 8.81 -1.03
CA LEU A 276 11.46 8.58 -1.80
C LEU A 276 11.19 7.69 -3.01
N MET A 277 10.47 6.59 -2.84
CA MET A 277 10.16 5.66 -3.93
C MET A 277 9.30 6.30 -5.01
N ASN A 278 8.25 7.05 -4.65
CA ASN A 278 7.44 7.76 -5.65
C ASN A 278 8.21 8.87 -6.37
N LEU A 279 9.05 9.62 -5.65
CA LEU A 279 9.89 10.65 -6.27
C LEU A 279 10.93 10.02 -7.21
N SER A 280 11.50 8.87 -6.82
CA SER A 280 12.47 8.14 -7.64
C SER A 280 11.83 7.61 -8.94
N LEU A 281 10.56 7.20 -8.90
CA LEU A 281 9.81 6.82 -10.11
C LEU A 281 9.62 7.99 -11.09
N LEU A 282 9.53 9.21 -10.57
CA LEU A 282 9.36 10.42 -11.38
C LEU A 282 10.70 11.05 -11.78
N LYS A 283 11.82 10.39 -11.48
CA LYS A 283 13.15 10.86 -11.91
C LYS A 283 13.19 10.92 -13.44
N GLY A 284 13.61 12.08 -13.97
CA GLY A 284 13.71 12.31 -15.42
C GLY A 284 12.43 12.84 -16.07
N VAL A 285 11.32 13.01 -15.33
CA VAL A 285 10.11 13.68 -15.86
C VAL A 285 10.33 15.19 -16.06
N GLY A 286 11.32 15.80 -15.40
CA GLY A 286 11.76 17.18 -15.64
C GLY A 286 10.83 18.25 -15.04
N TYR A 287 10.73 19.42 -15.67
CA TYR A 287 10.05 20.60 -15.13
C TYR A 287 8.53 20.42 -14.94
N ALA A 288 7.91 19.44 -15.62
CA ALA A 288 6.47 19.15 -15.48
C ALA A 288 6.08 18.84 -14.03
N ILE A 289 7.03 18.34 -13.23
CA ILE A 289 6.83 18.05 -11.80
C ILE A 289 6.77 19.36 -10.98
N ILE A 290 7.44 20.44 -11.40
CA ILE A 290 7.52 21.72 -10.66
C ILE A 290 6.21 22.50 -10.74
N HIS A 291 5.59 22.52 -11.91
CA HIS A 291 4.40 23.34 -12.17
C HIS A 291 3.17 22.87 -11.37
N HIS A 292 3.13 21.60 -10.92
CA HIS A 292 1.94 20.95 -10.35
C HIS A 292 2.12 20.43 -8.91
N ASN A 293 2.59 21.28 -8.00
CA ASN A 293 2.67 21.04 -6.54
C ASN A 293 3.99 20.52 -5.94
N ILE A 294 5.16 20.59 -6.62
CA ILE A 294 6.43 20.44 -5.88
C ILE A 294 6.64 21.62 -4.92
N ALA A 295 6.31 22.86 -5.26
CA ALA A 295 6.65 24.00 -4.40
C ALA A 295 6.12 23.86 -2.95
N PRO A 296 4.89 23.39 -2.68
CA PRO A 296 4.43 23.04 -1.33
C PRO A 296 5.12 21.81 -0.71
N VAL A 297 5.46 20.79 -1.51
CA VAL A 297 6.19 19.59 -1.05
C VAL A 297 7.62 19.95 -0.63
N LEU A 298 8.31 20.71 -1.48
CA LEU A 298 9.65 21.25 -1.32
C LEU A 298 9.68 22.22 -0.13
N SER A 299 8.80 23.21 -0.09
CA SER A 299 8.73 24.17 1.02
C SER A 299 8.36 23.52 2.35
N ARG A 300 7.46 22.52 2.38
CA ARG A 300 7.14 21.78 3.60
C ARG A 300 8.33 20.91 4.04
N SER A 301 9.01 20.26 3.10
CA SER A 301 10.20 19.45 3.39
C SER A 301 11.38 20.33 3.84
N MET A 302 11.55 21.50 3.24
CA MET A 302 12.53 22.54 3.61
C MET A 302 12.21 23.17 4.97
N LYS A 303 10.94 23.47 5.25
CA LYS A 303 10.51 24.04 6.53
C LYS A 303 10.72 23.03 7.67
N GLN A 304 10.31 21.78 7.47
CA GLN A 304 10.63 20.69 8.41
C GLN A 304 12.15 20.51 8.57
N TYR A 305 12.93 20.70 7.52
CA TYR A 305 14.40 20.70 7.57
C TYR A 305 14.97 21.82 8.46
N TYR A 306 14.45 23.05 8.37
CA TYR A 306 14.91 24.16 9.21
C TYR A 306 14.48 23.98 10.67
N ASP A 307 13.24 23.52 10.92
CA ASP A 307 12.69 23.33 12.26
C ASP A 307 13.41 22.18 13.02
N ASP A 308 13.72 21.05 12.36
CA ASP A 308 14.42 19.92 12.99
C ASP A 308 15.89 20.23 13.30
N ARG A 309 16.56 21.02 12.44
CA ARG A 309 17.96 21.44 12.64
C ARG A 309 18.13 22.36 13.85
N SER A 310 17.07 23.07 14.23
CA SER A 310 17.06 23.92 15.43
C SER A 310 16.97 23.11 16.74
N LYS A 311 16.57 21.82 16.67
CA LYS A 311 16.24 21.00 17.86
C LYS A 311 17.18 19.83 18.13
N SER A 312 17.93 19.31 17.15
CA SER A 312 18.95 18.28 17.43
C SER A 312 20.04 18.19 16.35
N SER A 313 21.28 17.98 16.77
CA SER A 313 22.48 17.82 15.92
C SER A 313 22.61 16.41 15.30
N GLN A 314 21.48 15.71 15.06
CA GLN A 314 21.52 14.32 14.63
C GLN A 314 21.79 14.22 13.12
N LYS A 315 22.83 13.45 12.77
CA LYS A 315 23.26 13.14 11.40
C LYS A 315 22.05 12.63 10.59
N PHE A 316 21.80 13.25 9.44
CA PHE A 316 20.65 12.98 8.57
C PHE A 316 20.44 11.48 8.30
N SER A 317 19.18 11.04 8.17
CA SER A 317 18.92 9.75 7.54
C SER A 317 19.16 9.87 6.04
N ASN A 318 19.86 8.88 5.46
CA ASN A 318 20.19 8.81 4.04
C ASN A 318 18.97 9.09 3.13
N THR A 319 17.80 8.56 3.53
CA THR A 319 16.50 8.74 2.85
C THR A 319 16.08 10.21 2.70
N ARG A 320 16.26 11.05 3.73
CA ARG A 320 15.87 12.47 3.66
C ARG A 320 16.79 13.26 2.71
N THR A 321 18.09 12.97 2.73
CA THR A 321 19.05 13.60 1.81
C THR A 321 18.72 13.24 0.36
N GLN A 322 18.41 11.98 0.08
CA GLN A 322 18.03 11.53 -1.27
C GLN A 322 16.75 12.20 -1.77
N ILE A 323 15.73 12.36 -0.92
CA ILE A 323 14.51 13.11 -1.27
C ILE A 323 14.86 14.55 -1.67
N MET A 324 15.69 15.24 -0.89
CA MET A 324 16.10 16.61 -1.20
C MET A 324 16.88 16.70 -2.51
N CYS A 325 17.80 15.76 -2.76
CA CYS A 325 18.53 15.69 -4.03
C CYS A 325 17.59 15.51 -5.23
N LEU A 326 16.61 14.59 -5.16
CA LEU A 326 15.65 14.37 -6.25
C LEU A 326 14.78 15.60 -6.52
N LEU A 327 14.35 16.29 -5.46
CA LEU A 327 13.57 17.51 -5.60
C LEU A 327 14.40 18.65 -6.21
N LEU A 328 15.66 18.79 -5.81
CA LEU A 328 16.58 19.78 -6.39
C LEU A 328 16.95 19.44 -7.84
N GLU A 329 17.22 18.18 -8.17
CA GLU A 329 17.43 17.71 -9.55
C GLU A 329 16.24 18.10 -10.44
N SER A 330 15.02 17.92 -9.93
CA SER A 330 13.81 18.33 -10.63
C SER A 330 13.79 19.85 -10.89
N CYS A 331 14.22 20.66 -9.91
CA CYS A 331 14.35 22.12 -10.03
C CYS A 331 15.41 22.58 -11.05
N VAL A 332 16.57 21.93 -11.08
CA VAL A 332 17.70 22.36 -11.93
C VAL A 332 17.49 22.02 -13.41
N MET A 333 16.77 20.94 -13.72
CA MET A 333 16.41 20.58 -15.12
C MET A 333 15.38 21.53 -15.77
N SER A 334 15.06 22.67 -15.13
CA SER A 334 14.04 23.63 -15.56
C SER A 334 14.61 24.89 -16.21
N SER A 335 15.93 25.02 -16.33
CA SER A 335 16.51 26.07 -17.17
C SER A 335 16.52 25.59 -18.62
N PRO A 336 15.77 26.24 -19.54
CA PRO A 336 16.15 26.18 -20.94
C PRO A 336 17.57 26.72 -21.00
N SER A 337 18.51 25.99 -21.60
CA SER A 337 19.80 26.59 -21.95
C SER A 337 19.50 27.87 -22.70
N GLY A 338 19.97 29.00 -22.17
CA GLY A 338 19.74 30.31 -22.74
C GLY A 338 20.14 30.31 -24.21
N GLY A 339 19.14 30.49 -25.09
CA GLY A 339 19.38 31.14 -26.36
C GLY A 339 19.75 32.59 -26.05
N ILE A 340 21.05 32.84 -25.88
CA ILE A 340 21.59 34.15 -26.18
C ILE A 340 21.83 34.11 -27.69
N ASP A 341 20.79 34.44 -28.44
CA ASP A 341 20.97 34.91 -29.81
C ASP A 341 21.43 36.38 -29.73
N LEU A 342 22.53 36.65 -30.42
CA LEU A 342 23.12 37.97 -30.66
C LEU A 342 22.14 38.93 -31.34
#